data_AF-A0A9P0NU99-F1
#
_entry.id   AF-A0A9P0NU99-F1
#
_cell.length_a   1.000
_cell.length_b   1.000
_cell.length_c   1.000
_cell.angle_alpha   90.00
_cell.angle_beta   90.00
_cell.angle_gamma   90.00
#
_symmetry.space_group_name_H-M   'P 1'
#
loop_
_entity.id
_entity.type
_entity.pdbx_description
1 polymer ?
#
loop_
_entity_poly.entity_id
_entity_poly.type
_entity_poly.pdbx_seq_one_letter_code
_entity_poly.pdbx_strand_id
1 'polypeptide(L)'
;MQVNKHRVEPPSTSVECYWKKPTLSRVGTTLKYITVQQMSKKEVPHRPSTSALYTDFVLEAKKRKLQHCELIKYQDDFKYSNVMRYSLHCFIMDQPPKIQADVDNLVDIMKTTFNRAAISAIEEATRMQYKSSLWYEMRYGRITASKAHEVSVCHTPDGSLVATIMGAKIPDTIAMKRGRSLELSVRKTVSTTLNKKIRTCGLYVCQDNPMLAASPDGLLKDAIVEIKCPTKAKAKNNYLKNGIISEKCKAQVQLQMHATGMKKCYFCVADSNFDETKNVDIILVKYEDDYVNNLIKNLYIFWKKIYILFCIVALVCDYQIKNYAVHISCFIIILFMVLHHLFLYL
;
A
#
# COMPACT_ATOMS: atom_id res chain seq x y z
N MET A 1 -64.63 -36.41 22.36
CA MET A 1 -64.26 -35.00 22.09
C MET A 1 -62.77 -34.86 22.29
N GLN A 2 -62.06 -34.40 21.24
CA GLN A 2 -60.75 -33.72 21.25
C GLN A 2 -59.49 -34.46 21.74
N VAL A 3 -58.27 -34.27 21.18
CA VAL A 3 -57.76 -33.66 19.92
C VAL A 3 -56.35 -34.28 19.74
N ASN A 4 -56.03 -34.75 18.54
CA ASN A 4 -54.67 -35.11 18.12
C ASN A 4 -53.77 -33.86 18.06
N LYS A 5 -52.73 -33.79 18.89
CA LYS A 5 -51.63 -32.82 18.72
C LYS A 5 -50.73 -33.28 17.58
N HIS A 6 -50.95 -32.73 16.39
CA HIS A 6 -50.04 -32.88 15.25
C HIS A 6 -48.68 -32.26 15.57
N ARG A 7 -47.60 -32.95 15.19
CA ARG A 7 -46.26 -32.38 15.05
C ARG A 7 -46.36 -31.19 14.10
N VAL A 8 -46.05 -30.01 14.60
CA VAL A 8 -45.91 -28.82 13.77
C VAL A 8 -44.60 -28.97 12.99
N GLU A 9 -44.71 -29.31 11.72
CA GLU A 9 -43.60 -29.06 10.78
C GLU A 9 -43.43 -27.55 10.61
N PRO A 10 -42.19 -27.04 10.58
CA PRO A 10 -41.96 -25.61 10.43
C PRO A 10 -42.47 -25.13 9.05
N PRO A 11 -43.01 -23.90 8.96
CA PRO A 11 -43.56 -23.36 7.73
C PRO A 11 -42.49 -23.24 6.63
N SER A 12 -42.89 -23.35 5.37
CA SER A 12 -42.03 -23.31 4.16
C SER A 12 -41.22 -22.01 3.97
N THR A 13 -41.39 -21.03 4.85
CA THR A 13 -40.63 -19.78 4.93
C THR A 13 -39.68 -19.72 6.11
N SER A 14 -39.40 -20.84 6.79
CA SER A 14 -38.31 -20.92 7.77
C SER A 14 -36.98 -20.85 7.03
N VAL A 15 -36.58 -19.63 6.70
CA VAL A 15 -35.28 -19.33 6.13
C VAL A 15 -34.24 -19.62 7.22
N GLU A 16 -33.54 -20.75 7.10
CA GLU A 16 -32.32 -20.99 7.84
C GLU A 16 -31.43 -19.77 7.64
N CYS A 17 -31.10 -19.07 8.74
CA CYS A 17 -30.53 -17.73 8.70
C CYS A 17 -29.34 -17.66 7.72
N TYR A 18 -29.54 -17.00 6.56
CA TYR A 18 -28.51 -16.74 5.53
C TYR A 18 -27.29 -15.98 6.10
N TRP A 19 -27.39 -15.48 7.32
CA TRP A 19 -26.38 -14.73 8.05
C TRP A 19 -25.61 -15.56 9.09
N LYS A 20 -25.67 -16.89 9.05
CA LYS A 20 -24.81 -17.70 9.91
C LYS A 20 -23.36 -17.47 9.47
N LYS A 21 -22.69 -16.56 10.18
CA LYS A 21 -21.28 -16.22 9.96
C LYS A 21 -20.46 -17.52 9.85
N PRO A 22 -19.69 -17.71 8.77
CA PRO A 22 -18.90 -18.92 8.59
C PRO A 22 -18.02 -19.17 9.81
N THR A 23 -17.83 -20.42 10.24
CA THR A 23 -17.01 -20.75 11.41
C THR A 23 -15.61 -20.13 11.32
N LEU A 24 -15.03 -20.07 10.11
CA LEU A 24 -13.76 -19.41 9.80
C LEU A 24 -13.72 -17.91 10.14
N SER A 25 -14.85 -17.20 10.02
CA SER A 25 -14.93 -15.76 10.36
C SER A 25 -14.82 -15.49 11.86
N ARG A 26 -14.88 -16.53 12.70
CA ARG A 26 -14.70 -16.45 14.15
C ARG A 26 -13.24 -16.63 14.59
N VAL A 27 -12.36 -17.08 13.69
CA VAL A 27 -10.92 -17.23 13.95
C VAL A 27 -10.28 -15.86 14.10
N GLY A 28 -9.51 -15.65 15.17
CA GLY A 28 -8.90 -14.38 15.54
C GLY A 28 -9.81 -13.41 16.28
N THR A 29 -11.13 -13.69 16.42
CA THR A 29 -12.05 -12.90 17.26
C THR A 29 -12.45 -13.66 18.53
N THR A 30 -13.11 -14.81 18.37
CA THR A 30 -13.59 -15.65 19.49
C THR A 30 -12.93 -17.02 19.51
N LEU A 31 -12.44 -17.51 18.37
CA LEU A 31 -11.65 -18.74 18.26
C LEU A 31 -10.19 -18.38 18.02
N LYS A 32 -9.26 -18.97 18.77
CA LYS A 32 -7.82 -18.74 18.58
C LYS A 32 -7.32 -19.33 17.26
N TYR A 33 -7.82 -20.52 16.91
CA TYR A 33 -7.58 -21.22 15.65
C TYR A 33 -8.72 -22.20 15.39
N ILE A 34 -8.78 -22.78 14.19
CA ILE A 34 -9.64 -23.93 13.86
C ILE A 34 -8.74 -25.07 13.40
N THR A 35 -9.01 -26.29 13.88
CA THR A 35 -8.29 -27.49 13.44
C THR A 35 -8.90 -28.07 12.16
N VAL A 36 -8.10 -28.82 11.40
CA VAL A 36 -8.58 -29.54 10.20
C VAL A 36 -9.72 -30.50 10.56
N GLN A 37 -9.69 -31.10 11.75
CA GLN A 37 -10.76 -31.95 12.27
C GLN A 37 -12.07 -31.18 12.49
N GLN A 38 -12.00 -29.91 12.88
CA GLN A 38 -13.17 -29.04 13.01
C GLN A 38 -13.69 -28.52 11.65
N MET A 39 -12.88 -28.58 10.59
CA MET A 39 -13.30 -28.23 9.22
C MET A 39 -13.83 -29.43 8.44
N SER A 40 -13.44 -30.65 8.80
CA SER A 40 -13.82 -31.89 8.13
C SER A 40 -14.99 -32.56 8.83
N LYS A 41 -16.02 -32.96 8.07
CA LYS A 41 -17.10 -33.84 8.57
C LYS A 41 -16.66 -35.30 8.73
N LYS A 42 -15.49 -35.66 8.20
CA LYS A 42 -14.90 -36.99 8.30
C LYS A 42 -13.82 -37.00 9.37
N GLU A 43 -13.69 -38.12 10.08
CA GLU A 43 -12.55 -38.35 10.97
C GLU A 43 -11.25 -38.15 10.21
N VAL A 44 -10.42 -37.24 10.71
CA VAL A 44 -9.12 -36.95 10.14
C VAL A 44 -8.10 -37.81 10.90
N PRO A 45 -7.35 -38.69 10.22
CA PRO A 45 -6.34 -39.51 10.87
C PRO A 45 -5.36 -38.64 11.66
N HIS A 46 -5.08 -39.00 12.92
CA HIS A 46 -4.08 -38.30 13.71
C HIS A 46 -2.71 -38.51 13.06
N ARG A 47 -2.16 -37.44 12.49
CA ARG A 47 -0.79 -37.43 11.97
C ARG A 47 0.12 -36.78 13.00
N PRO A 48 1.28 -37.38 13.33
CA PRO A 48 2.22 -36.78 14.25
C PRO A 48 2.70 -35.42 13.70
N SER A 49 2.80 -34.44 14.59
CA SER A 49 3.33 -33.09 14.31
C SER A 49 4.83 -33.18 14.03
N THR A 50 5.19 -33.64 12.84
CA THR A 50 6.58 -33.72 12.39
C THR A 50 6.84 -32.63 11.37
N SER A 51 8.02 -32.00 11.44
CA SER A 51 8.50 -31.04 10.45
C SER A 51 8.59 -31.65 9.04
N ALA A 52 8.66 -32.97 8.94
CA ALA A 52 8.67 -33.73 7.69
C ALA A 52 7.46 -33.41 6.79
N LEU A 53 6.25 -33.26 7.35
CA LEU A 53 5.04 -33.00 6.56
C LEU A 53 5.08 -31.63 5.86
N TYR A 54 5.70 -30.63 6.50
CA TYR A 54 5.92 -29.32 5.88
C TYR A 54 6.95 -29.42 4.75
N THR A 55 8.07 -30.11 4.98
CA THR A 55 9.09 -30.34 3.95
C THR A 55 8.52 -31.08 2.75
N ASP A 56 7.78 -32.17 2.97
CA ASP A 56 7.12 -32.94 1.91
C ASP A 56 6.11 -32.10 1.13
N PHE A 57 5.32 -31.29 1.84
CA PHE A 57 4.39 -30.36 1.19
C PHE A 57 5.14 -29.36 0.30
N VAL A 58 6.22 -28.75 0.79
CA VAL A 58 7.02 -27.79 0.02
C VAL A 58 7.63 -28.45 -1.22
N LEU A 59 8.20 -29.65 -1.08
CA LEU A 59 8.79 -30.41 -2.19
C LEU A 59 7.75 -30.72 -3.26
N GLU A 60 6.59 -31.24 -2.85
CA GLU A 60 5.50 -31.59 -3.78
C GLU A 60 4.89 -30.33 -4.42
N ALA A 61 4.76 -29.25 -3.65
CA ALA A 61 4.27 -27.97 -4.16
C ALA A 61 5.20 -27.37 -5.22
N LYS A 62 6.52 -27.46 -5.01
CA LYS A 62 7.55 -27.06 -5.99
C LYS A 62 7.50 -27.96 -7.23
N LYS A 63 7.42 -29.28 -7.06
CA LYS A 63 7.27 -30.25 -8.16
C LYS A 63 6.06 -29.94 -9.04
N ARG A 64 4.94 -29.57 -8.43
CA ARG A 64 3.70 -29.16 -9.11
C ARG A 64 3.71 -27.73 -9.66
N LYS A 65 4.79 -26.98 -9.45
CA LYS A 65 4.93 -25.57 -9.87
C LYS A 65 3.76 -24.71 -9.39
N LEU A 66 3.31 -24.92 -8.15
CA LEU A 66 2.24 -24.11 -7.57
C LEU A 66 2.69 -22.65 -7.48
N GLN A 67 2.02 -21.76 -8.22
CA GLN A 67 2.37 -20.33 -8.26
C GLN A 67 1.61 -19.49 -7.24
N HIS A 68 0.55 -20.04 -6.63
CA HIS A 68 -0.40 -19.32 -5.79
C HIS A 68 -0.60 -20.02 -4.43
N CYS A 69 0.49 -20.20 -3.68
CA CYS A 69 0.45 -20.71 -2.32
C CYS A 69 1.26 -19.80 -1.41
N GLU A 70 0.63 -19.30 -0.34
CA GLU A 70 1.29 -18.40 0.61
C GLU A 70 2.51 -19.04 1.28
N LEU A 71 2.45 -20.36 1.56
CA LEU A 71 3.57 -21.09 2.19
C LEU A 71 4.82 -21.18 1.30
N ILE A 72 4.63 -21.21 -0.02
CA ILE A 72 5.75 -21.29 -0.96
C ILE A 72 6.49 -19.94 -1.01
N LYS A 73 5.80 -18.83 -0.76
CA LYS A 73 6.39 -17.48 -0.82
C LYS A 73 7.50 -17.25 0.20
N TYR A 74 7.52 -18.04 1.29
CA TYR A 74 8.48 -17.93 2.38
C TYR A 74 9.68 -18.88 2.24
N GLN A 75 9.77 -19.64 1.13
CA GLN A 75 10.95 -20.46 0.84
C GLN A 75 12.10 -19.58 0.35
N ASP A 76 13.33 -19.91 0.73
CA ASP A 76 14.53 -19.12 0.39
C ASP A 76 14.79 -19.00 -1.12
N ASP A 77 14.30 -19.95 -1.92
CA ASP A 77 14.44 -19.97 -3.37
C ASP A 77 13.23 -19.38 -4.12
N PHE A 78 12.20 -18.91 -3.40
CA PHE A 78 11.05 -18.29 -4.03
C PHE A 78 11.38 -16.91 -4.57
N LYS A 79 11.08 -16.68 -5.85
CA LYS A 79 11.22 -15.37 -6.50
C LYS A 79 9.95 -14.99 -7.22
N TYR A 80 9.47 -13.78 -6.98
CA TYR A 80 8.36 -13.23 -7.75
C TYR A 80 8.80 -13.00 -9.20
N SER A 81 8.09 -13.59 -10.16
CA SER A 81 8.31 -13.36 -11.59
C SER A 81 7.52 -12.16 -12.13
N ASN A 82 6.51 -11.70 -11.38
CA ASN A 82 5.63 -10.60 -11.75
C ASN A 82 6.12 -9.27 -11.14
N VAL A 83 5.29 -8.22 -11.28
CA VAL A 83 5.56 -6.87 -10.78
C VAL A 83 5.86 -6.84 -9.27
N MET A 84 5.41 -7.83 -8.49
CA MET A 84 5.65 -7.88 -7.05
C MET A 84 7.14 -7.83 -6.67
N ARG A 85 8.03 -8.36 -7.52
CA ARG A 85 9.49 -8.31 -7.28
C ARG A 85 10.05 -6.88 -7.14
N TYR A 86 9.32 -5.90 -7.66
CA TYR A 86 9.68 -4.49 -7.57
C TYR A 86 9.18 -3.81 -6.29
N SER A 87 8.47 -4.51 -5.41
CA SER A 87 8.20 -3.99 -4.08
C SER A 87 9.53 -3.76 -3.39
N LEU A 88 9.62 -2.69 -2.60
CA LEU A 88 10.90 -2.34 -2.00
C LEU A 88 11.36 -3.44 -1.04
N HIS A 89 10.40 -4.10 -0.38
CA HIS A 89 10.63 -5.24 0.50
C HIS A 89 11.21 -6.43 -0.27
N CYS A 90 10.52 -6.92 -1.30
CA CYS A 90 11.01 -8.05 -2.09
C CYS A 90 12.38 -7.75 -2.72
N PHE A 91 12.55 -6.55 -3.28
CA PHE A 91 13.82 -6.16 -3.89
C PHE A 91 14.98 -6.18 -2.89
N ILE A 92 14.80 -5.62 -1.69
CA ILE A 92 15.85 -5.55 -0.66
C ILE A 92 16.18 -6.94 -0.12
N MET A 93 15.16 -7.77 0.16
CA MET A 93 15.36 -9.13 0.67
C MET A 93 16.08 -10.03 -0.34
N ASP A 94 15.92 -9.77 -1.64
CA ASP A 94 16.65 -10.47 -2.70
C ASP A 94 18.13 -10.03 -2.83
N GLN A 95 18.57 -8.96 -2.16
CA GLN A 95 19.95 -8.49 -2.23
C GLN A 95 20.87 -9.23 -1.24
N PRO A 96 22.16 -9.43 -1.58
CA PRO A 96 23.15 -9.95 -0.64
C PRO A 96 23.29 -9.06 0.61
N PRO A 97 23.59 -9.61 1.81
CA PRO A 97 23.75 -8.83 3.04
C PRO A 97 24.75 -7.68 2.93
N LYS A 98 25.83 -7.87 2.15
CA LYS A 98 26.83 -6.82 1.88
C LYS A 98 26.22 -5.62 1.14
N ILE A 99 25.31 -5.86 0.20
CA ILE A 99 24.60 -4.80 -0.54
C ILE A 99 23.56 -4.15 0.37
N GLN A 100 22.85 -4.93 1.19
CA GLN A 100 21.88 -4.37 2.14
C GLN A 100 22.53 -3.42 3.16
N ALA A 101 23.77 -3.68 3.55
CA ALA A 101 24.53 -2.83 4.48
C ALA A 101 25.04 -1.52 3.85
N ASP A 102 25.21 -1.48 2.51
CA ASP A 102 25.69 -0.32 1.77
C ASP A 102 24.52 0.36 1.03
N VAL A 103 23.87 1.30 1.71
CA VAL A 103 22.65 1.96 1.22
C VAL A 103 22.87 2.72 -0.08
N ASP A 104 24.04 3.33 -0.26
CA ASP A 104 24.31 4.12 -1.47
C ASP A 104 24.49 3.18 -2.67
N ASN A 105 25.24 2.08 -2.52
CA ASN A 105 25.36 1.04 -3.54
C ASN A 105 24.01 0.36 -3.85
N LEU A 106 23.21 0.05 -2.84
CA LEU A 106 21.85 -0.46 -3.03
C LEU A 106 21.02 0.47 -3.91
N VAL A 107 21.06 1.78 -3.63
CA VAL A 107 20.31 2.78 -4.39
C VAL A 107 20.79 2.85 -5.84
N ASP A 108 22.07 2.67 -6.11
CA ASP A 108 22.58 2.59 -7.48
C ASP A 108 22.09 1.33 -8.22
N ILE A 109 22.04 0.18 -7.54
CA ILE A 109 21.43 -1.04 -8.09
C ILE A 109 19.92 -0.82 -8.32
N MET A 110 19.23 -0.12 -7.42
CA MET A 110 17.83 0.25 -7.61
C MET A 110 17.66 1.07 -8.90
N LYS A 111 18.47 2.11 -9.15
CA LYS A 111 18.35 2.94 -10.36
C LYS A 111 18.40 2.12 -11.65
N THR A 112 19.26 1.09 -11.70
CA THR A 112 19.36 0.20 -12.87
C THR A 112 18.18 -0.78 -12.97
N THR A 113 17.67 -1.26 -11.84
CA THR A 113 16.56 -2.21 -11.76
C THR A 113 15.22 -1.55 -12.09
N PHE A 114 14.96 -0.37 -11.53
CA PHE A 114 13.74 0.43 -11.74
C PHE A 114 13.85 1.27 -13.02
N ASN A 115 14.21 0.62 -14.12
CA ASN A 115 14.25 1.25 -15.44
C ASN A 115 12.84 1.55 -15.99
N ARG A 116 12.78 2.23 -17.14
CA ARG A 116 11.52 2.64 -17.79
C ARG A 116 10.53 1.48 -17.99
N ALA A 117 11.00 0.29 -18.37
CA ALA A 117 10.12 -0.86 -18.58
C ALA A 117 9.53 -1.37 -17.25
N ALA A 118 10.35 -1.46 -16.20
CA ALA A 118 9.90 -1.79 -14.87
C ALA A 118 8.87 -0.78 -14.34
N ILE A 119 9.17 0.51 -14.44
CA ILE A 119 8.26 1.59 -14.01
C ILE A 119 6.93 1.54 -14.77
N SER A 120 6.97 1.32 -16.09
CA SER A 120 5.76 1.18 -16.90
C SER A 120 4.90 -0.02 -16.46
N ALA A 121 5.54 -1.17 -16.14
CA ALA A 121 4.82 -2.35 -15.67
C ALA A 121 4.21 -2.13 -14.26
N ILE A 122 4.92 -1.42 -13.37
CA ILE A 122 4.41 -1.04 -12.05
C ILE A 122 3.20 -0.12 -12.20
N GLU A 123 3.31 0.92 -13.02
CA GLU A 123 2.22 1.86 -13.28
C GLU A 123 0.98 1.11 -13.76
N GLU A 124 1.13 0.28 -14.80
CA GLU A 124 0.03 -0.46 -15.39
C GLU A 124 -0.66 -1.40 -14.39
N ALA A 125 0.12 -2.19 -13.65
CA ALA A 125 -0.41 -3.13 -12.67
C ALA A 125 -1.05 -2.44 -11.44
N THR A 126 -0.82 -1.14 -11.27
CA THR A 126 -1.30 -0.36 -10.13
C THR A 126 -2.30 0.75 -10.49
N ARG A 127 -2.80 0.81 -11.74
CA ARG A 127 -3.81 1.79 -12.21
C ARG A 127 -5.11 1.84 -11.41
N MET A 128 -5.44 0.75 -10.72
CA MET A 128 -6.62 0.67 -9.85
C MET A 128 -6.40 1.35 -8.48
N GLN A 129 -5.19 1.85 -8.22
CA GLN A 129 -4.79 2.61 -7.03
C GLN A 129 -5.32 2.03 -5.72
N TYR A 130 -6.21 2.75 -5.01
CA TYR A 130 -6.73 2.35 -3.70
C TYR A 130 -7.49 1.01 -3.69
N LYS A 131 -7.88 0.50 -4.87
CA LYS A 131 -8.49 -0.83 -5.01
C LYS A 131 -7.46 -1.95 -5.26
N SER A 132 -6.19 -1.61 -5.41
CA SER A 132 -5.10 -2.54 -5.71
C SER A 132 -4.22 -2.75 -4.47
N SER A 133 -4.16 -3.99 -3.96
CA SER A 133 -3.21 -4.36 -2.91
C SER A 133 -1.77 -4.15 -3.37
N LEU A 134 -1.46 -4.42 -4.64
CA LEU A 134 -0.16 -4.20 -5.24
C LEU A 134 0.24 -2.71 -5.19
N TRP A 135 -0.70 -1.78 -5.34
CA TRP A 135 -0.42 -0.36 -5.22
C TRP A 135 0.03 0.01 -3.80
N TYR A 136 -0.58 -0.57 -2.76
CA TYR A 136 -0.13 -0.38 -1.39
C TYR A 136 1.25 -1.00 -1.15
N GLU A 137 1.47 -2.20 -1.66
CA GLU A 137 2.75 -2.92 -1.55
C GLU A 137 3.90 -2.18 -2.25
N MET A 138 3.66 -1.62 -3.43
CA MET A 138 4.65 -0.81 -4.13
C MET A 138 4.95 0.52 -3.42
N ARG A 139 4.06 1.00 -2.54
CA ARG A 139 4.29 2.20 -1.72
C ARG A 139 5.01 1.90 -0.41
N TYR A 140 4.95 0.65 0.06
CA TYR A 140 5.57 0.23 1.31
C TYR A 140 7.08 0.52 1.29
N GLY A 141 7.55 1.24 2.32
CA GLY A 141 8.94 1.67 2.47
C GLY A 141 9.37 2.83 1.55
N ARG A 142 8.52 3.27 0.62
CA ARG A 142 8.80 4.41 -0.27
C ARG A 142 8.18 5.70 0.27
N ILE A 143 8.91 6.81 0.12
CA ILE A 143 8.32 8.13 0.37
C ILE A 143 7.46 8.50 -0.84
N THR A 144 6.16 8.66 -0.60
CA THR A 144 5.23 9.02 -1.66
C THR A 144 5.03 10.53 -1.76
N ALA A 145 4.72 11.05 -2.94
CA ALA A 145 4.53 12.49 -3.19
C ALA A 145 3.60 13.19 -2.20
N SER A 146 2.49 12.55 -1.79
CA SER A 146 1.56 13.12 -0.81
C SER A 146 2.14 13.27 0.61
N LYS A 147 3.29 12.65 0.88
CA LYS A 147 4.07 12.72 2.13
C LYS A 147 5.39 13.49 1.98
N ALA A 148 5.74 13.92 0.78
CA ALA A 148 7.01 14.59 0.50
C ALA A 148 7.23 15.83 1.37
N HIS A 149 6.23 16.70 1.48
CA HIS A 149 6.34 17.89 2.34
C HIS A 149 6.55 17.53 3.80
N GLU A 150 5.71 16.63 4.35
CA GLU A 150 5.81 16.19 5.75
C GLU A 150 7.21 15.63 6.04
N VAL A 151 7.76 14.82 5.14
CA VAL A 151 9.12 14.28 5.28
C VAL A 151 10.19 15.36 5.17
N SER A 152 10.05 16.30 4.24
CA SER A 152 11.05 17.36 3.99
C SER A 152 11.27 18.31 5.17
N VAL A 153 10.28 18.42 6.07
CA VAL A 153 10.33 19.27 7.27
C VAL A 153 10.45 18.43 8.56
N CYS A 154 10.45 17.10 8.45
CA CYS A 154 10.53 16.20 9.59
C CYS A 154 11.99 15.96 9.97
N HIS A 155 12.30 16.25 11.23
CA HIS A 155 13.65 16.07 11.79
C HIS A 155 13.76 14.78 12.62
N THR A 156 12.62 14.17 12.95
CA THR A 156 12.51 13.01 13.84
C THR A 156 12.33 11.72 13.00
N PRO A 157 13.24 10.74 13.11
CA PRO A 157 13.16 9.49 12.34
C PRO A 157 12.21 8.46 12.97
N ASP A 158 11.17 8.90 13.68
CA ASP A 158 10.22 8.06 14.41
C ASP A 158 8.77 8.59 14.32
N GLY A 159 7.84 7.83 14.92
CA GLY A 159 6.44 8.23 15.04
C GLY A 159 5.55 7.90 13.84
N SER A 160 4.43 8.62 13.75
CA SER A 160 3.32 8.27 12.84
C SER A 160 3.66 8.40 11.36
N LEU A 161 4.56 9.32 10.99
CA LEU A 161 5.01 9.51 9.61
C LEU A 161 5.81 8.30 9.13
N VAL A 162 6.78 7.86 9.92
CA VAL A 162 7.59 6.66 9.62
C VAL A 162 6.71 5.43 9.58
N ALA A 163 5.82 5.25 10.56
CA ALA A 163 4.85 4.15 10.56
C ALA A 163 4.00 4.13 9.27
N THR A 164 3.57 5.30 8.79
CA THR A 164 2.80 5.42 7.54
C THR A 164 3.62 5.03 6.31
N ILE A 165 4.90 5.42 6.25
CA ILE A 165 5.82 5.01 5.17
C ILE A 165 6.04 3.49 5.21
N MET A 166 6.13 2.92 6.42
CA MET A 166 6.18 1.48 6.67
C MET A 166 4.80 0.80 6.62
N GLY A 167 3.83 1.37 5.90
CA GLY A 167 2.56 0.69 5.59
C GLY A 167 1.54 0.61 6.72
N ALA A 168 1.69 1.37 7.81
CA ALA A 168 0.66 1.44 8.85
C ALA A 168 -0.68 1.88 8.24
N LYS A 169 -1.74 1.12 8.54
CA LYS A 169 -3.09 1.43 8.08
C LYS A 169 -3.65 2.59 8.87
N ILE A 170 -3.88 3.71 8.19
CA ILE A 170 -4.60 4.85 8.74
C ILE A 170 -6.10 4.66 8.46
N PRO A 171 -6.99 4.82 9.45
CA PRO A 171 -8.43 4.82 9.21
C PRO A 171 -8.84 5.85 8.16
N ASP A 172 -9.78 5.47 7.30
CA ASP A 172 -10.30 6.37 6.28
C ASP A 172 -11.01 7.58 6.90
N THR A 173 -10.48 8.77 6.65
CA THR A 173 -11.11 10.02 7.04
C THR A 173 -12.30 10.37 6.13
N ILE A 174 -13.20 11.23 6.61
CA ILE A 174 -14.33 11.74 5.80
C ILE A 174 -13.82 12.41 4.50
N ALA A 175 -12.72 13.15 4.59
CA ALA A 175 -12.11 13.79 3.43
C ALA A 175 -11.59 12.78 2.39
N MET A 176 -10.97 11.67 2.84
CA MET A 176 -10.51 10.61 1.94
C MET A 176 -11.67 9.90 1.24
N LYS A 177 -12.74 9.58 1.97
CA LYS A 177 -13.94 8.95 1.40
C LYS A 177 -14.59 9.85 0.34
N ARG A 178 -14.74 11.14 0.64
CA ARG A 178 -15.26 12.15 -0.30
C ARG A 178 -14.38 12.29 -1.54
N GLY A 179 -13.06 12.34 -1.37
CA GLY A 179 -12.11 12.40 -2.47
C GLY A 179 -12.36 11.27 -3.47
N ARG A 180 -12.38 10.03 -2.99
CA ARG A 180 -12.58 8.85 -3.85
C ARG A 180 -13.95 8.79 -4.51
N SER A 181 -15.02 9.26 -3.85
CA SER A 181 -16.35 9.27 -4.45
C SER A 181 -16.49 10.30 -5.57
N LEU A 182 -15.80 11.44 -5.46
CA LEU A 182 -15.92 12.56 -6.41
C LEU A 182 -14.82 12.60 -7.48
N GLU A 183 -13.70 11.92 -7.29
CA GLU A 183 -12.54 11.98 -8.19
C GLU A 183 -12.95 11.76 -9.65
N LEU A 184 -13.78 10.75 -9.93
CA LEU A 184 -14.22 10.42 -11.29
C LEU A 184 -15.04 11.56 -11.93
N SER A 185 -15.98 12.14 -11.18
CA SER A 185 -16.87 13.20 -11.70
C SER A 185 -16.13 14.53 -11.85
N VAL A 186 -15.24 14.86 -10.92
CA VAL A 186 -14.35 16.03 -11.01
C VAL A 186 -13.40 15.89 -12.20
N ARG A 187 -12.74 14.73 -12.36
CA ARG A 187 -11.87 14.48 -13.52
C ARG A 187 -12.60 14.61 -14.84
N LYS A 188 -13.84 14.12 -14.94
CA LYS A 188 -14.67 14.29 -16.15
C LYS A 188 -14.93 15.77 -16.44
N THR A 189 -15.26 16.55 -15.41
CA THR A 189 -15.50 17.99 -15.55
C THR A 189 -14.25 18.72 -16.00
N VAL A 190 -13.10 18.47 -15.36
CA VAL A 190 -11.80 19.04 -15.76
C VAL A 190 -11.42 18.64 -17.19
N SER A 191 -11.68 17.38 -17.58
CA SER A 191 -11.41 16.88 -18.93
C SER A 191 -12.21 17.66 -19.99
N THR A 192 -13.50 17.94 -19.72
CA THR A 192 -14.36 18.77 -20.57
C THR A 192 -13.89 20.22 -20.59
N THR A 193 -13.64 20.83 -19.42
CA THR A 193 -13.21 22.24 -19.32
C THR A 193 -11.90 22.50 -20.04
N LEU A 194 -10.94 21.57 -19.96
CA LEU A 194 -9.66 21.69 -20.65
C LEU A 194 -9.72 21.27 -22.13
N ASN A 195 -10.84 20.66 -22.56
CA ASN A 195 -10.98 19.97 -23.85
C ASN A 195 -9.81 19.00 -24.12
N LYS A 196 -9.46 18.20 -23.10
CA LYS A 196 -8.36 17.23 -23.17
C LYS A 196 -8.74 15.92 -22.49
N LYS A 197 -8.38 14.79 -23.09
CA LYS A 197 -8.61 13.45 -22.51
C LYS A 197 -7.63 13.16 -21.36
N ILE A 198 -8.16 13.09 -20.14
CA ILE A 198 -7.38 12.71 -18.95
C ILE A 198 -7.48 11.19 -18.76
N ARG A 199 -6.34 10.49 -18.80
CA ARG A 199 -6.26 9.05 -18.52
C ARG A 199 -5.98 8.81 -17.03
N THR A 200 -6.48 7.70 -16.49
CA THR A 200 -6.04 7.19 -15.18
C THR A 200 -4.59 6.73 -15.26
N CYS A 201 -3.93 6.68 -14.10
CA CYS A 201 -2.59 6.12 -13.98
C CYS A 201 -2.38 5.43 -12.63
N GLY A 202 -1.41 4.54 -12.58
CA GLY A 202 -0.95 3.92 -11.34
C GLY A 202 0.20 4.68 -10.67
N LEU A 203 1.03 3.93 -9.97
CA LEU A 203 2.20 4.42 -9.27
C LEU A 203 3.40 4.55 -10.23
N TYR A 204 4.03 5.71 -10.22
CA TYR A 204 5.33 5.96 -10.83
C TYR A 204 6.40 5.93 -9.75
N VAL A 205 7.45 5.12 -9.95
CA VAL A 205 8.66 5.15 -9.13
C VAL A 205 9.63 6.14 -9.77
N CYS A 206 10.28 7.00 -8.98
CA CYS A 206 11.29 7.93 -9.50
C CYS A 206 12.55 7.15 -9.90
N GLN A 207 12.91 7.11 -11.18
CA GLN A 207 14.01 6.28 -11.66
C GLN A 207 15.36 6.62 -10.99
N ASP A 208 15.68 7.90 -10.85
CA ASP A 208 16.94 8.35 -10.24
C ASP A 208 16.92 8.26 -8.70
N ASN A 209 15.73 8.10 -8.13
CA ASN A 209 15.50 8.00 -6.68
C ASN A 209 14.42 6.95 -6.38
N PRO A 210 14.66 5.64 -6.56
CA PRO A 210 13.57 4.65 -6.54
C PRO A 210 12.96 4.38 -5.16
N MET A 211 13.52 4.99 -4.10
CA MET A 211 12.88 5.11 -2.79
C MET A 211 11.71 6.10 -2.78
N LEU A 212 11.55 6.90 -3.84
CA LEU A 212 10.48 7.86 -4.02
C LEU A 212 9.47 7.35 -5.04
N ALA A 213 8.19 7.66 -4.81
CA ALA A 213 7.13 7.31 -5.75
C ALA A 213 5.99 8.34 -5.75
N ALA A 214 5.21 8.35 -6.83
CA ALA A 214 4.10 9.26 -6.98
C ALA A 214 2.95 8.59 -7.74
N SER A 215 1.72 8.95 -7.41
CA SER A 215 0.51 8.48 -8.10
C SER A 215 -0.34 9.71 -8.37
N PRO A 216 -0.25 10.33 -9.56
CA PRO A 216 -1.16 11.40 -9.96
C PRO A 216 -2.60 10.88 -10.08
N ASP A 217 -3.58 11.80 -10.05
CA ASP A 217 -5.00 11.45 -10.24
C ASP A 217 -5.38 11.32 -11.73
N GLY A 218 -4.52 11.86 -12.60
CA GLY A 218 -4.62 11.63 -14.03
C GLY A 218 -3.41 12.12 -14.82
N LEU A 219 -3.35 11.67 -16.07
CA LEU A 219 -2.33 12.06 -17.03
C LEU A 219 -2.96 12.61 -18.30
N LEU A 220 -2.28 13.60 -18.85
CA LEU A 220 -2.49 14.13 -20.19
C LEU A 220 -1.31 13.73 -21.09
N LYS A 221 -1.31 14.20 -22.34
CA LYS A 221 -0.16 14.01 -23.23
C LYS A 221 1.09 14.75 -22.72
N ASP A 222 0.89 15.92 -22.10
CA ASP A 222 1.92 16.90 -21.79
C ASP A 222 1.90 17.39 -20.33
N ALA A 223 1.08 16.78 -19.46
CA ALA A 223 0.88 17.23 -18.09
C ALA A 223 0.37 16.11 -17.19
N ILE A 224 0.54 16.30 -15.87
CA ILE A 224 -0.21 15.55 -14.86
C ILE A 224 -1.46 16.34 -14.42
N VAL A 225 -2.37 15.65 -13.74
CA VAL A 225 -3.55 16.24 -13.07
C VAL A 225 -3.57 15.75 -11.62
N GLU A 226 -3.78 16.68 -10.69
CA GLU A 226 -3.96 16.41 -9.27
C GLU A 226 -5.27 17.07 -8.81
N ILE A 227 -6.13 16.31 -8.14
CA ILE A 227 -7.49 16.68 -7.79
C ILE A 227 -7.67 16.68 -6.27
N LYS A 228 -8.14 17.81 -5.73
CA LYS A 228 -8.54 17.94 -4.33
C LYS A 228 -10.04 18.18 -4.23
N CYS A 229 -10.69 17.42 -3.35
CA CYS A 229 -12.13 17.52 -3.08
C CYS A 229 -12.37 17.93 -1.61
N PRO A 230 -12.19 19.21 -1.24
CA PRO A 230 -12.44 19.69 0.11
C PRO A 230 -13.87 19.37 0.58
N THR A 231 -14.02 19.07 1.86
CA THR A 231 -15.33 18.79 2.48
C THR A 231 -16.11 20.05 2.84
N LYS A 232 -15.41 21.16 3.06
CA LYS A 232 -15.98 22.46 3.47
C LYS A 232 -15.28 23.58 2.72
N ALA A 233 -15.97 24.70 2.48
CA ALA A 233 -15.39 25.87 1.82
C ALA A 233 -14.08 26.35 2.50
N LYS A 234 -14.05 26.41 3.84
CA LYS A 234 -12.84 26.77 4.59
C LYS A 234 -11.67 25.78 4.40
N ALA A 235 -11.96 24.50 4.13
CA ALA A 235 -10.93 23.48 3.89
C ALA A 235 -10.25 23.64 2.53
N LYS A 236 -10.86 24.37 1.58
CA LYS A 236 -10.26 24.75 0.30
C LYS A 236 -8.93 25.50 0.51
N ASN A 237 -8.88 26.36 1.53
CA ASN A 237 -7.70 27.16 1.88
C ASN A 237 -6.48 26.32 2.30
N ASN A 238 -6.67 25.04 2.67
CA ASN A 238 -5.56 24.13 2.96
C ASN A 238 -4.83 23.67 1.68
N TYR A 239 -5.49 23.78 0.53
CA TYR A 239 -4.98 23.38 -0.78
C TYR A 239 -4.62 24.59 -1.64
N LEU A 240 -5.50 25.59 -1.65
CA LEU A 240 -5.43 26.77 -2.51
C LEU A 240 -5.90 28.00 -1.74
N LYS A 241 -5.03 29.00 -1.60
CA LYS A 241 -5.34 30.29 -0.97
C LYS A 241 -4.92 31.41 -1.91
N ASN A 242 -5.87 32.28 -2.28
CA ASN A 242 -5.62 33.41 -3.19
C ASN A 242 -4.96 33.01 -4.52
N GLY A 243 -5.37 31.87 -5.10
CA GLY A 243 -4.78 31.34 -6.34
C GLY A 243 -3.41 30.66 -6.18
N ILE A 244 -2.86 30.62 -4.96
CA ILE A 244 -1.55 30.02 -4.66
C ILE A 244 -1.77 28.68 -3.94
N ILE A 245 -1.14 27.63 -4.45
CA ILE A 245 -1.21 26.30 -3.83
C ILE A 245 -0.41 26.27 -2.52
N SER A 246 -0.83 25.44 -1.56
CA SER A 246 -0.07 25.29 -0.32
C SER A 246 1.27 24.58 -0.54
N GLU A 247 2.27 24.82 0.32
CA GLU A 247 3.59 24.17 0.26
C GLU A 247 3.49 22.64 0.23
N LYS A 248 2.53 22.08 0.96
CA LYS A 248 2.23 20.65 0.93
C LYS A 248 1.82 20.17 -0.46
N CYS A 249 0.93 20.91 -1.12
CA CYS A 249 0.48 20.59 -2.47
C CYS A 249 1.60 20.83 -3.49
N LYS A 250 2.41 21.90 -3.32
CA LYS A 250 3.57 22.18 -4.16
C LYS A 250 4.56 21.03 -4.15
N ALA A 251 4.99 20.56 -2.97
CA ALA A 251 5.88 19.41 -2.86
C ALA A 251 5.31 18.16 -3.53
N GLN A 252 4.01 17.91 -3.35
CA GLN A 252 3.33 16.77 -3.95
C GLN A 252 3.35 16.82 -5.48
N VAL A 253 2.90 17.92 -6.09
CA VAL A 253 2.82 18.01 -7.57
C VAL A 253 4.19 18.09 -8.22
N GLN A 254 5.16 18.73 -7.56
CA GLN A 254 6.54 18.80 -8.04
C GLN A 254 7.18 17.40 -8.07
N LEU A 255 6.98 16.58 -7.03
CA LEU A 255 7.47 15.19 -7.04
C LEU A 255 6.70 14.30 -8.04
N GLN A 256 5.39 14.51 -8.23
CA GLN A 256 4.62 13.81 -9.25
C GLN A 256 5.11 14.13 -10.67
N MET A 257 5.39 15.40 -10.96
CA MET A 257 5.96 15.83 -12.24
C MET A 257 7.34 15.21 -12.46
N HIS A 258 8.18 15.20 -11.42
CA HIS A 258 9.49 14.53 -11.45
C HIS A 258 9.37 13.03 -11.79
N ALA A 259 8.54 12.30 -11.04
CA ALA A 259 8.36 10.85 -11.21
C ALA A 259 7.82 10.46 -12.60
N THR A 260 7.04 11.33 -13.23
CA THR A 260 6.40 11.09 -14.53
C THR A 260 7.18 11.67 -15.71
N GLY A 261 8.21 12.48 -15.45
CA GLY A 261 8.93 13.26 -16.47
C GLY A 261 8.10 14.42 -17.08
N MET A 262 6.93 14.73 -16.52
CA MET A 262 6.08 15.83 -17.00
C MET A 262 6.61 17.17 -16.48
N LYS A 263 6.38 18.25 -17.24
CA LYS A 263 6.87 19.60 -16.88
C LYS A 263 5.79 20.57 -16.39
N LYS A 264 4.54 20.11 -16.31
CA LYS A 264 3.43 20.89 -15.77
C LYS A 264 2.34 20.01 -15.17
N CYS A 265 1.58 20.60 -14.24
CA CYS A 265 0.46 20.00 -13.54
C CYS A 265 -0.76 20.92 -13.65
N TYR A 266 -1.92 20.36 -13.99
CA TYR A 266 -3.20 21.02 -13.72
C TYR A 266 -3.63 20.62 -12.30
N PHE A 267 -3.44 21.53 -11.35
CA PHE A 267 -3.89 21.35 -9.97
C PHE A 267 -5.33 21.82 -9.84
N CYS A 268 -6.21 20.89 -9.50
CA CYS A 268 -7.64 21.05 -9.54
C CYS A 268 -8.23 21.00 -8.13
N VAL A 269 -9.01 22.00 -7.75
CA VAL A 269 -9.70 22.03 -6.46
C VAL A 269 -11.20 22.17 -6.70
N ALA A 270 -11.94 21.09 -6.42
CA ALA A 270 -13.38 21.09 -6.56
C ALA A 270 -14.04 21.90 -5.44
N ASP A 271 -15.20 22.49 -5.70
CA ASP A 271 -16.00 23.13 -4.65
C ASP A 271 -16.48 22.11 -3.60
N SER A 272 -16.69 22.59 -2.38
CA SER A 272 -17.27 21.74 -1.32
C SER A 272 -18.71 21.30 -1.65
N ASN A 273 -19.41 22.02 -2.53
CA ASN A 273 -20.72 21.66 -3.06
C ASN A 273 -20.65 21.26 -4.55
N PHE A 274 -19.54 20.65 -4.98
CA PHE A 274 -19.32 20.24 -6.38
C PHE A 274 -20.49 19.46 -7.00
N ASP A 275 -21.24 18.69 -6.22
CA ASP A 275 -22.40 17.94 -6.71
C ASP A 275 -23.48 18.86 -7.33
N GLU A 276 -23.61 20.08 -6.80
CA GLU A 276 -24.51 21.12 -7.29
C GLU A 276 -23.81 22.05 -8.28
N THR A 277 -22.64 22.58 -7.91
CA THR A 277 -22.01 23.68 -8.65
C THR A 277 -21.25 23.22 -9.90
N LYS A 278 -20.72 21.98 -9.89
CA LYS A 278 -19.75 21.47 -10.88
C LYS A 278 -18.51 22.36 -11.08
N ASN A 279 -18.25 23.30 -10.16
CA ASN A 279 -17.14 24.22 -10.27
C ASN A 279 -15.85 23.59 -9.74
N VAL A 280 -14.75 23.87 -10.45
CA VAL A 280 -13.40 23.40 -10.12
C VAL A 280 -12.42 24.53 -10.43
N ASP A 281 -11.64 24.97 -9.45
CA ASP A 281 -10.50 25.85 -9.74
C ASP A 281 -9.39 25.02 -10.38
N ILE A 282 -8.84 25.51 -11.49
CA ILE A 282 -7.76 24.85 -12.21
C ILE A 282 -6.55 25.79 -12.24
N ILE A 283 -5.50 25.41 -11.52
CA ILE A 283 -4.25 26.16 -11.44
C ILE A 283 -3.17 25.41 -12.21
N LEU A 284 -2.50 26.10 -13.14
CA LEU A 284 -1.37 25.54 -13.88
C LEU A 284 -0.09 25.73 -13.07
N VAL A 285 0.49 24.63 -12.60
CA VAL A 285 1.77 24.61 -11.88
C VAL A 285 2.85 24.13 -12.84
N LYS A 286 3.97 24.84 -12.91
CA LYS A 286 5.13 24.46 -13.73
C LYS A 286 6.15 23.71 -12.89
N TYR A 287 6.89 22.81 -13.52
CA TYR A 287 8.01 22.13 -12.87
C TYR A 287 9.11 23.13 -12.50
N GLU A 288 9.66 22.98 -11.29
CA GLU A 288 10.72 23.84 -10.76
C GLU A 288 11.93 22.97 -10.39
N ASP A 289 12.94 22.92 -11.27
CA ASP A 289 14.11 22.05 -11.13
C ASP A 289 14.84 22.24 -9.78
N ASP A 290 15.16 23.48 -9.39
CA ASP A 290 15.88 23.78 -8.14
C ASP A 290 15.09 23.35 -6.89
N TYR A 291 13.77 23.61 -6.90
CA TYR A 291 12.89 23.20 -5.82
C TYR A 291 12.86 21.68 -5.66
N VAL A 292 12.72 20.96 -6.78
CA VAL A 292 12.68 19.48 -6.78
C VAL A 292 14.01 18.89 -6.33
N ASN A 293 15.13 19.44 -6.79
CA ASN A 293 16.46 18.97 -6.38
C ASN A 293 16.66 19.11 -4.88
N ASN A 294 16.28 20.26 -4.30
CA ASN A 294 16.35 20.47 -2.85
C ASN A 294 15.37 19.54 -2.09
N LEU A 295 14.15 19.37 -2.60
CA LEU A 295 13.17 18.46 -2.02
C LEU A 295 13.72 17.03 -1.98
N ILE A 296 14.16 16.49 -3.12
CA ILE A 296 14.70 15.13 -3.25
C ILE A 296 15.89 14.92 -2.30
N LYS A 297 16.79 15.90 -2.18
CA LYS A 297 17.92 15.83 -1.24
C LYS A 297 17.43 15.60 0.20
N ASN A 298 16.43 16.36 0.64
CA ASN A 298 15.87 16.22 1.99
C ASN A 298 15.15 14.87 2.16
N LEU A 299 14.39 14.42 1.15
CA LEU A 299 13.72 13.12 1.17
C LEU A 299 14.72 11.97 1.23
N TYR A 300 15.83 12.06 0.51
CA TYR A 300 16.89 11.04 0.50
C TYR A 300 17.55 10.90 1.88
N ILE A 301 17.93 12.03 2.48
CA ILE A 301 18.53 12.07 3.83
C ILE A 301 17.58 11.41 4.84
N PHE A 302 16.29 11.75 4.80
CA PHE A 302 15.30 11.13 5.68
C PHE A 302 15.14 9.64 5.41
N TRP A 303 15.05 9.23 4.14
CA TRP A 303 14.89 7.84 3.77
C TRP A 303 16.05 6.96 4.26
N LYS A 304 17.30 7.42 4.14
CA LYS A 304 18.47 6.69 4.66
C LYS A 304 18.35 6.41 6.17
N LYS A 305 17.81 7.35 6.96
CA LYS A 305 17.61 7.16 8.40
C LYS A 305 16.61 6.05 8.70
N ILE A 306 15.51 5.99 7.94
CA ILE A 306 14.45 4.98 8.16
C ILE A 306 14.73 3.65 7.45
N TYR A 307 15.65 3.61 6.49
CA TYR A 307 16.03 2.38 5.78
C TYR A 307 16.59 1.30 6.74
N ILE A 308 17.36 1.70 7.76
CA ILE A 308 17.87 0.77 8.77
C ILE A 308 16.69 0.11 9.51
N LEU A 309 15.70 0.91 9.91
CA LEU A 309 14.48 0.40 10.55
C LEU A 309 13.70 -0.52 9.60
N PHE A 310 13.62 -0.18 8.32
CA PHE A 310 12.99 -1.02 7.31
C PHE A 310 13.64 -2.41 7.25
N CYS A 311 14.97 -2.47 7.19
CA CYS A 311 15.70 -3.74 7.15
C CYS A 311 15.49 -4.57 8.41
N ILE A 312 15.50 -3.93 9.58
CA ILE A 312 15.22 -4.61 10.86
C ILE A 312 13.81 -5.20 10.86
N VAL A 313 12.80 -4.41 10.47
CA VAL A 313 11.41 -4.89 10.42
C VAL A 313 11.25 -6.03 9.42
N ALA A 314 11.85 -5.91 8.22
CA ALA A 314 11.81 -6.95 7.20
C ALA A 314 12.47 -8.26 7.68
N LEU A 315 13.66 -8.18 8.28
CA LEU A 315 14.38 -9.33 8.82
C LEU A 315 13.62 -9.99 9.97
N VAL A 316 13.03 -9.21 10.88
CA VAL A 316 12.22 -9.74 12.00
C VAL A 316 10.98 -10.44 11.47
N CYS A 317 10.26 -9.85 10.50
CA CYS A 317 9.09 -10.47 9.89
C CYS A 317 9.45 -11.79 9.20
N ASP A 318 10.51 -11.82 8.39
CA ASP A 318 10.95 -13.03 7.70
C ASP A 318 11.46 -14.11 8.67
N TYR A 319 12.26 -13.72 9.66
CA TYR A 319 12.73 -14.64 10.70
C TYR A 319 11.56 -15.22 11.50
N GLN A 320 10.56 -14.40 11.85
CA GLN A 320 9.39 -14.85 12.58
C GLN A 320 8.53 -15.79 11.73
N ILE A 321 8.32 -15.49 10.45
CA ILE A 321 7.52 -16.38 9.60
C ILE A 321 8.23 -17.72 9.39
N LYS A 322 9.55 -17.71 9.16
CA LYS A 322 10.34 -18.95 8.98
C LYS A 322 10.39 -19.82 10.24
N ASN A 323 10.51 -19.23 11.43
CA ASN A 323 10.58 -19.98 12.68
C ASN A 323 9.20 -20.33 13.29
N TYR A 324 8.19 -19.48 13.10
CA TYR A 324 6.84 -19.68 13.68
C TYR A 324 5.81 -20.29 12.72
N ALA A 325 6.18 -20.60 11.47
CA ALA A 325 5.48 -21.62 10.68
C ALA A 325 5.38 -22.98 11.42
N VAL A 326 6.14 -23.16 12.51
CA VAL A 326 6.10 -24.31 13.42
C VAL A 326 5.25 -24.08 14.68
N HIS A 327 4.97 -22.84 15.12
CA HIS A 327 4.17 -22.58 16.33
C HIS A 327 3.39 -21.25 16.29
N ILE A 328 2.10 -21.32 15.97
CA ILE A 328 1.19 -20.15 15.94
C ILE A 328 0.65 -19.86 17.35
N SER A 329 1.31 -19.00 18.13
CA SER A 329 0.70 -18.47 19.37
C SER A 329 1.26 -17.16 19.96
N CYS A 330 2.35 -16.56 19.47
CA CYS A 330 3.01 -15.43 20.16
C CYS A 330 3.17 -14.15 19.32
N PHE A 331 2.11 -13.69 18.66
CA PHE A 331 2.18 -12.61 17.66
C PHE A 331 2.24 -11.17 18.21
N ILE A 332 2.02 -10.90 19.50
CA ILE A 332 1.87 -9.51 20.01
C ILE A 332 2.93 -9.11 21.05
N ILE A 333 3.51 -10.07 21.79
CA ILE A 333 4.42 -9.76 22.91
C ILE A 333 5.87 -9.55 22.44
N ILE A 334 6.32 -10.27 21.39
CA ILE A 334 7.72 -10.23 20.94
C ILE A 334 8.04 -8.94 20.18
N LEU A 335 7.09 -8.39 19.42
CA LEU A 335 7.29 -7.12 18.70
C LEU A 335 7.53 -5.95 19.68
N PHE A 336 6.84 -5.96 20.83
CA PHE A 336 7.06 -4.97 21.89
C PHE A 336 8.39 -5.18 22.63
N MET A 337 8.78 -6.43 22.89
CA MET A 337 10.04 -6.71 23.61
C MET A 337 11.29 -6.44 22.76
N VAL A 338 11.27 -6.75 21.46
CA VAL A 338 12.42 -6.51 20.56
C VAL A 338 12.60 -5.01 20.29
N LEU A 339 11.51 -4.26 20.10
CA LEU A 339 11.59 -2.80 19.98
C LEU A 339 12.07 -2.17 21.30
N HIS A 340 11.57 -2.60 22.46
CA HIS A 340 12.00 -2.03 23.74
C HIS A 340 13.46 -2.36 24.09
N HIS A 341 14.00 -3.51 23.65
CA HIS A 341 15.40 -3.86 23.91
C HIS A 341 16.39 -3.17 22.95
N LEU A 342 16.03 -2.92 21.69
CA LEU A 342 16.88 -2.17 20.76
C LEU A 342 16.95 -0.67 21.08
N PHE A 343 15.87 -0.08 21.62
CA PHE A 343 15.84 1.33 22.04
C PHE A 343 16.62 1.61 23.35
N LEU A 344 17.04 0.58 24.08
CA LEU A 344 17.87 0.73 25.29
C LEU A 344 19.38 0.73 24.99
N TYR A 345 19.79 0.49 23.73
CA TYR A 345 21.20 0.36 23.32
C TYR A 345 21.59 1.26 22.12
N LEU A 346 20.72 2.20 21.75
CA LEU A 346 21.00 3.37 20.91
C LEU A 346 20.70 4.62 21.73
#